data_AF-A0A528A2H9-F1
#
_entry.id   AF-A0A528A2H9-F1
#
_cell.length_a   1.000
_cell.length_b   1.000
_cell.length_c   1.000
_cell.angle_alpha   90.00
_cell.angle_beta   90.00
_cell.angle_gamma   90.00
#
_symmetry.space_group_name_H-M   'P 1'
#
loop_
_entity.id
_entity.type
_entity.pdbx_description
1 polymer ?
#
loop_
_entity_poly.entity_id
_entity_poly.type
_entity_poly.pdbx_seq_one_letter_code
_entity_poly.pdbx_strand_id
1 'polypeptide(L)'
;MLAEWGEVEHLMRQPGNPSVPIILCRDGRTMTEAKSELSDARTTDYPVVHGQPALIDFSCSLVRADVLTASGISAIKRRPNWLRITKGWLFGTANLSARNVVSFRDHVLSHGIERPLVLMIGAATKGAGTDGLYETEAVRQIAFDIYPSAYTHFIADAHQIPLASGSVDGVCIQAVLEHVINPEQVVSEISRVLKPGGLVYAETPFMQQVHEGAYDFTRFTELGHRWLFRNFETISRGALGGPGLSFYWAAKYFLRGLTRSRWLGDVLSLPFALAALMDGMIGEDHKIDGSNGAYFLGRLTGTSIPLSRIIDEYRGAQR
;
A
#
# COMPACT_ATOMS: atom_id res chain seq x y z
N MET A 1 -5.01 -16.22 5.05
CA MET A 1 -5.09 -16.91 3.75
C MET A 1 -5.98 -16.07 2.84
N LEU A 2 -5.72 -16.04 1.53
CA LEU A 2 -6.64 -15.39 0.58
C LEU A 2 -8.04 -16.01 0.70
N ALA A 3 -9.07 -15.18 0.71
CA ALA A 3 -10.46 -15.62 0.73
C ALA A 3 -10.77 -16.41 -0.55
N GLU A 4 -11.64 -17.40 -0.47
CA GLU A 4 -12.10 -18.06 -1.70
C GLU A 4 -13.04 -17.14 -2.46
N TRP A 5 -13.02 -17.17 -3.80
CA TRP A 5 -13.83 -16.26 -4.63
C TRP A 5 -15.32 -16.27 -4.26
N GLY A 6 -15.88 -17.43 -3.89
CA GLY A 6 -17.28 -17.53 -3.45
C GLY A 6 -17.61 -16.69 -2.21
N GLU A 7 -16.62 -16.37 -1.37
CA GLU A 7 -16.79 -15.52 -0.19
C GLU A 7 -16.79 -14.02 -0.52
N VAL A 8 -16.23 -13.60 -1.66
CA VAL A 8 -15.98 -12.18 -1.97
C VAL A 8 -16.57 -11.70 -3.30
N GLU A 9 -16.99 -12.60 -4.18
CA GLU A 9 -17.55 -12.28 -5.50
C GLU A 9 -18.75 -11.33 -5.40
N HIS A 10 -19.64 -11.55 -4.43
CA HIS A 10 -20.80 -10.69 -4.19
C HIS A 10 -20.44 -9.24 -3.80
N LEU A 11 -19.19 -8.98 -3.41
CA LEU A 11 -18.66 -7.65 -3.08
C LEU A 11 -18.14 -6.90 -4.30
N MET A 12 -17.89 -7.58 -5.41
CA MET A 12 -17.23 -6.99 -6.58
C MET A 12 -18.13 -5.97 -7.26
N ARG A 13 -17.57 -4.80 -7.58
CA ARG A 13 -18.28 -3.69 -8.22
C ARG A 13 -17.48 -3.10 -9.35
N GLN A 14 -18.17 -2.56 -10.35
CA GLN A 14 -17.57 -1.90 -11.50
C GLN A 14 -16.63 -0.75 -11.04
N PRO A 15 -15.38 -0.69 -11.53
CA PRO A 15 -14.51 0.48 -11.32
C PRO A 15 -15.21 1.76 -11.76
N GLY A 16 -15.18 2.78 -10.91
CA GLY A 16 -15.84 4.07 -11.16
C GLY A 16 -17.36 4.07 -10.95
N ASN A 17 -18.02 2.92 -10.80
CA ASN A 17 -19.45 2.84 -10.49
C ASN A 17 -19.76 1.73 -9.46
N PRO A 18 -19.61 2.02 -8.14
CA PRO A 18 -19.83 1.06 -7.07
C PRO A 18 -21.25 0.51 -6.94
N SER A 19 -22.22 1.04 -7.69
CA SER A 19 -23.61 0.56 -7.69
C SER A 19 -23.83 -0.66 -8.59
N VAL A 20 -22.92 -0.90 -9.55
CA VAL A 20 -23.07 -1.95 -10.55
C VAL A 20 -22.23 -3.17 -10.15
N PRO A 21 -22.84 -4.37 -10.00
CA PRO A 21 -22.11 -5.59 -9.70
C PRO A 21 -21.27 -6.07 -10.88
N ILE A 22 -20.18 -6.76 -10.57
CA ILE A 22 -19.40 -7.51 -11.56
C ILE A 22 -19.86 -8.97 -11.51
N ILE A 23 -20.11 -9.52 -12.69
CA ILE A 23 -20.35 -10.94 -12.93
C ILE A 23 -19.00 -11.57 -13.26
N LEU A 24 -18.61 -12.57 -12.48
CA LEU A 24 -17.37 -13.32 -12.66
C LEU A 24 -17.71 -14.75 -13.11
N CYS A 25 -17.10 -15.23 -14.19
CA CYS A 25 -17.22 -16.62 -14.62
C CYS A 25 -15.86 -17.31 -14.50
N ARG A 26 -15.87 -18.54 -14.01
CA ARG A 26 -14.66 -19.29 -13.66
C ARG A 26 -14.75 -20.77 -13.98
N ASP A 27 -13.60 -21.35 -14.23
CA ASP A 27 -13.38 -22.79 -14.27
C ASP A 27 -12.41 -23.18 -13.14
N GLY A 28 -12.94 -23.79 -12.07
CA GLY A 28 -12.22 -24.03 -10.83
C GLY A 28 -11.76 -22.73 -10.16
N ARG A 29 -10.43 -22.53 -10.08
CA ARG A 29 -9.79 -21.33 -9.51
C ARG A 29 -9.42 -20.27 -10.55
N THR A 30 -9.54 -20.59 -11.84
CA THR A 30 -9.12 -19.72 -12.94
C THR A 30 -10.31 -18.90 -13.41
N MET A 31 -10.17 -17.58 -13.45
CA MET A 31 -11.19 -16.73 -14.06
C MET A 31 -11.19 -16.95 -15.58
N THR A 32 -12.37 -17.03 -16.18
CA THR A 32 -12.54 -17.19 -17.64
C THR A 32 -13.19 -15.97 -18.26
N GLU A 33 -14.08 -15.30 -17.53
CA GLU A 33 -14.77 -14.10 -17.97
C GLU A 33 -15.02 -13.18 -16.78
N ALA A 34 -15.01 -11.87 -17.02
CA ALA A 34 -15.45 -10.88 -16.05
C ALA A 34 -16.14 -9.75 -16.81
N LYS A 35 -17.36 -9.40 -16.38
CA LYS A 35 -18.14 -8.33 -17.01
C LYS A 35 -19.04 -7.62 -16.02
N SER A 36 -19.47 -6.42 -16.36
CA SER A 36 -20.55 -5.71 -15.64
C SER A 36 -21.65 -5.34 -16.60
N GLU A 37 -22.90 -5.45 -16.15
CA GLU A 37 -24.09 -5.09 -16.93
C GLU A 37 -24.72 -3.83 -16.34
N LEU A 38 -24.77 -2.74 -17.12
CA LEU A 38 -25.44 -1.51 -16.74
C LEU A 38 -26.97 -1.65 -16.90
N SER A 39 -27.72 -0.79 -16.21
CA SER A 39 -29.19 -0.78 -16.26
C SER A 39 -29.77 -0.49 -17.67
N ASP A 40 -28.94 0.01 -18.59
CA ASP A 40 -29.30 0.27 -19.99
C ASP A 40 -28.82 -0.84 -20.95
N ALA A 41 -28.48 -2.03 -20.42
CA ALA A 41 -28.00 -3.19 -21.16
C ALA A 41 -26.64 -3.01 -21.85
N ARG A 42 -25.87 -1.95 -21.53
CA ARG A 42 -24.46 -1.88 -21.92
C ARG A 42 -23.63 -2.80 -21.06
N THR A 43 -22.84 -3.66 -21.70
CA THR A 43 -21.88 -4.53 -21.02
C THR A 43 -20.49 -3.90 -21.05
N THR A 44 -19.74 -4.03 -19.96
CA THR A 44 -18.31 -3.73 -19.91
C THR A 44 -17.57 -5.01 -19.62
N ASP A 45 -16.76 -5.46 -20.58
CA ASP A 45 -15.94 -6.66 -20.44
C ASP A 45 -14.55 -6.30 -19.89
N TYR A 46 -14.07 -7.12 -18.97
CA TYR A 46 -12.75 -6.97 -18.36
C TYR A 46 -11.83 -8.10 -18.85
N PRO A 47 -10.61 -7.78 -19.33
CA PRO A 47 -9.69 -8.81 -19.78
C PRO A 47 -9.23 -9.68 -18.61
N VAL A 48 -9.05 -10.97 -18.88
CA VAL A 48 -8.46 -11.91 -17.92
C VAL A 48 -6.99 -12.11 -18.27
N VAL A 49 -6.10 -11.84 -17.32
CA VAL A 49 -4.65 -11.93 -17.48
C VAL A 49 -4.11 -12.93 -16.46
N HIS A 50 -3.47 -14.01 -16.93
CA HIS A 50 -3.01 -15.13 -16.09
C HIS A 50 -4.08 -15.69 -15.14
N GLY A 51 -5.33 -15.78 -15.61
CA GLY A 51 -6.44 -16.31 -14.81
C GLY A 51 -6.97 -15.35 -13.75
N GLN A 52 -6.52 -14.09 -13.73
CA GLN A 52 -7.02 -13.03 -12.86
C GLN A 52 -7.76 -11.96 -13.69
N PRO A 53 -8.96 -11.51 -13.30
CA PRO A 53 -9.66 -10.46 -14.00
C PRO A 53 -8.97 -9.10 -13.78
N ALA A 54 -8.81 -8.32 -14.84
CA ALA A 54 -8.31 -6.95 -14.77
C ALA A 54 -9.45 -5.94 -14.72
N LEU A 55 -9.88 -5.66 -13.49
CA LEU A 55 -10.99 -4.79 -13.15
C LEU A 55 -10.50 -3.34 -13.09
N ILE A 56 -10.18 -2.79 -14.26
CA ILE A 56 -9.66 -1.43 -14.43
C ILE A 56 -10.52 -0.68 -15.45
N ASP A 57 -10.92 0.54 -15.13
CA ASP A 57 -11.33 1.51 -16.15
C ASP A 57 -10.07 2.12 -16.79
N PHE A 58 -9.67 1.57 -17.93
CA PHE A 58 -8.46 1.99 -18.63
C PHE A 58 -8.52 3.42 -19.17
N SER A 59 -9.71 4.06 -19.22
CA SER A 59 -9.84 5.46 -19.63
C SER A 59 -9.38 6.44 -18.54
N CYS A 60 -9.38 5.98 -17.28
CA CYS A 60 -9.04 6.76 -16.10
C CYS A 60 -7.79 6.24 -15.37
N SER A 61 -7.04 5.32 -15.98
CA SER A 61 -5.85 4.69 -15.38
C SER A 61 -4.57 4.96 -16.18
N LEU A 62 -3.43 4.98 -15.48
CA LEU A 62 -2.12 4.93 -16.11
C LEU A 62 -1.79 3.55 -16.69
N VAL A 63 -2.45 2.50 -16.20
CA VAL A 63 -2.28 1.15 -16.71
C VAL A 63 -2.86 1.12 -18.12
N ARG A 64 -2.10 0.61 -19.08
CA ARG A 64 -2.57 0.45 -20.45
C ARG A 64 -3.00 -0.98 -20.70
N ALA A 65 -4.18 -1.15 -21.31
CA ALA A 65 -4.74 -2.46 -21.60
C ALA A 65 -3.82 -3.30 -22.52
N ASP A 66 -3.24 -2.69 -23.54
CA ASP A 66 -2.33 -3.36 -24.49
C ASP A 66 -1.06 -3.88 -23.81
N VAL A 67 -0.46 -3.09 -22.94
CA VAL A 67 0.73 -3.49 -22.17
C VAL A 67 0.39 -4.59 -21.17
N LEU A 68 -0.73 -4.47 -20.45
CA LEU A 68 -1.13 -5.45 -19.45
C LEU A 68 -1.37 -6.83 -20.06
N THR A 69 -2.08 -6.86 -21.18
CA THR A 69 -2.43 -8.10 -21.91
C THR A 69 -1.26 -8.70 -22.67
N ALA A 70 -0.39 -7.89 -23.28
CA ALA A 70 0.76 -8.39 -24.03
C ALA A 70 1.90 -8.89 -23.14
N SER A 71 2.12 -8.21 -22.01
CA SER A 71 3.27 -8.53 -21.15
C SER A 71 2.95 -9.69 -20.21
N GLY A 72 1.72 -9.74 -19.69
CA GLY A 72 1.26 -10.67 -18.66
C GLY A 72 2.02 -10.59 -17.31
N ILE A 73 3.26 -10.13 -17.35
CA ILE A 73 4.19 -10.01 -16.25
C ILE A 73 4.48 -8.51 -16.12
N SER A 74 4.64 -8.04 -14.89
CA SER A 74 5.02 -6.65 -14.60
C SER A 74 6.06 -6.12 -15.60
N ALA A 75 5.73 -5.03 -16.29
CA ALA A 75 6.67 -4.33 -17.18
C ALA A 75 7.96 -3.94 -16.42
N ILE A 76 7.86 -3.83 -15.09
CA ILE A 76 8.98 -3.71 -14.17
C ILE A 76 9.32 -5.11 -13.64
N LYS A 77 10.38 -5.74 -14.17
CA LYS A 77 10.95 -6.95 -13.55
C LYS A 77 11.44 -6.64 -12.12
N ARG A 78 10.58 -6.81 -11.11
CA ARG A 78 10.96 -6.81 -9.69
C ARG A 78 11.81 -8.04 -9.44
N ARG A 79 13.13 -7.90 -9.52
CA ARG A 79 14.05 -8.97 -9.11
C ARG A 79 13.85 -9.23 -7.61
N PRO A 80 13.67 -10.48 -7.16
CA PRO A 80 13.72 -10.81 -5.75
C PRO A 80 15.15 -10.58 -5.28
N ASN A 81 15.41 -9.38 -4.76
CA ASN A 81 16.71 -9.03 -4.25
C ASN A 81 16.70 -9.31 -2.75
N TRP A 82 17.13 -10.52 -2.37
CA TRP A 82 17.35 -10.90 -0.98
C TRP A 82 18.19 -9.84 -0.23
N LEU A 83 19.10 -9.14 -0.94
CA LEU A 83 19.86 -7.98 -0.43
C LEU A 83 18.99 -6.78 0.01
N ARG A 84 17.78 -6.59 -0.55
CA ARG A 84 16.85 -5.52 -0.14
C ARG A 84 16.16 -5.88 1.17
N ILE A 85 15.78 -7.15 1.31
CA ILE A 85 15.17 -7.70 2.54
C ILE A 85 16.20 -7.67 3.68
N THR A 86 17.42 -8.17 3.45
CA THR A 86 18.47 -8.15 4.48
C THR A 86 18.88 -6.73 4.89
N LYS A 87 18.90 -5.76 3.97
CA LYS A 87 19.18 -4.34 4.30
C LYS A 87 18.08 -3.68 5.12
N GLY A 88 16.80 -3.93 4.80
CA GLY A 88 15.68 -3.43 5.60
C GLY A 88 15.67 -3.99 7.03
N TRP A 89 16.11 -5.24 7.19
CA TRP A 89 16.32 -5.86 8.49
C TRP A 89 17.53 -5.27 9.24
N LEU A 90 18.66 -5.07 8.56
CA LEU A 90 19.88 -4.48 9.14
C LEU A 90 19.65 -3.07 9.69
N PHE A 91 18.83 -2.26 9.01
CA PHE A 91 18.53 -0.89 9.43
C PHE A 91 17.22 -0.76 10.21
N GLY A 92 16.62 -1.89 10.63
CA GLY A 92 15.48 -1.94 11.55
C GLY A 92 14.12 -1.53 10.98
N THR A 93 14.04 -0.96 9.78
CA THR A 93 12.77 -0.52 9.18
C THR A 93 11.81 -1.68 8.95
N ALA A 94 12.31 -2.82 8.45
CA ALA A 94 11.49 -4.01 8.23
C ALA A 94 10.90 -4.57 9.54
N ASN A 95 11.66 -4.48 10.65
CA ASN A 95 11.19 -4.92 11.96
C ASN A 95 10.10 -3.99 12.50
N LEU A 96 10.22 -2.68 12.29
CA LEU A 96 9.20 -1.72 12.71
C LEU A 96 7.91 -1.89 11.91
N SER A 97 8.00 -1.98 10.57
CA SER A 97 6.86 -2.29 9.71
C SER A 97 6.18 -3.59 10.13
N ALA A 98 6.97 -4.64 10.43
CA ALA A 98 6.39 -5.91 10.88
C ALA A 98 5.65 -5.80 12.22
N ARG A 99 6.22 -5.08 13.20
CA ARG A 99 5.54 -4.81 14.48
C ARG A 99 4.26 -4.03 14.29
N ASN A 100 4.25 -3.04 13.39
CA ASN A 100 3.07 -2.24 13.11
C ASN A 100 1.98 -3.05 12.40
N VAL A 101 2.34 -3.93 11.45
CA VAL A 101 1.39 -4.85 10.80
C VAL A 101 0.80 -5.84 11.81
N VAL A 102 1.61 -6.35 12.74
CA VAL A 102 1.12 -7.17 13.86
C VAL A 102 0.14 -6.37 14.72
N SER A 103 0.48 -5.12 15.07
CA SER A 103 -0.44 -4.25 15.81
C SER A 103 -1.75 -4.02 15.06
N PHE A 104 -1.71 -3.77 13.75
CA PHE A 104 -2.90 -3.66 12.91
C PHE A 104 -3.75 -4.93 12.95
N ARG A 105 -3.13 -6.11 12.75
CA ARG A 105 -3.82 -7.41 12.83
C ARG A 105 -4.51 -7.60 14.18
N ASP A 106 -3.79 -7.33 15.26
CA ASP A 106 -4.30 -7.53 16.62
C ASP A 106 -5.45 -6.57 16.93
N HIS A 107 -5.38 -5.34 16.42
CA HIS A 107 -6.53 -4.43 16.45
C HIS A 107 -7.68 -5.00 15.63
N VAL A 108 -7.50 -5.40 14.37
CA VAL A 108 -8.58 -5.98 13.53
C VAL A 108 -9.27 -7.16 14.24
N LEU A 109 -8.51 -8.06 14.86
CA LEU A 109 -9.04 -9.22 15.58
C LEU A 109 -9.77 -8.88 16.89
N SER A 110 -9.44 -7.76 17.54
CA SER A 110 -10.08 -7.37 18.80
C SER A 110 -11.47 -6.74 18.65
N HIS A 111 -11.96 -6.56 17.41
CA HIS A 111 -13.26 -5.91 17.13
C HIS A 111 -14.47 -6.84 17.31
N GLY A 112 -14.29 -8.04 17.88
CA GLY A 112 -15.37 -8.99 18.09
C GLY A 112 -15.97 -9.56 16.79
N ILE A 113 -15.27 -9.37 15.66
CA ILE A 113 -15.63 -9.96 14.37
C ILE A 113 -14.95 -11.31 14.30
N GLU A 114 -15.72 -12.37 14.11
CA GLU A 114 -15.21 -13.75 14.12
C GLU A 114 -14.17 -14.00 13.01
N ARG A 115 -14.43 -13.49 11.80
CA ARG A 115 -13.53 -13.62 10.63
C ARG A 115 -13.47 -12.33 9.81
N PRO A 116 -12.75 -11.29 10.27
CA PRO A 116 -12.66 -10.01 9.59
C PRO A 116 -12.05 -10.16 8.19
N LEU A 117 -12.56 -9.36 7.24
CA LEU A 117 -12.06 -9.27 5.87
C LEU A 117 -11.13 -8.07 5.75
N VAL A 118 -9.87 -8.33 5.42
CA VAL A 118 -8.83 -7.31 5.20
C VAL A 118 -8.55 -7.18 3.70
N LEU A 119 -8.61 -5.95 3.19
CA LEU A 119 -8.16 -5.62 1.85
C LEU A 119 -6.66 -5.29 1.83
N MET A 120 -5.91 -6.00 1.00
CA MET A 120 -4.49 -5.77 0.73
C MET A 120 -4.35 -5.02 -0.61
N ILE A 121 -3.84 -3.78 -0.57
CA ILE A 121 -3.60 -2.96 -1.76
C ILE A 121 -2.10 -2.95 -2.06
N GLY A 122 -1.73 -3.21 -3.32
CA GLY A 122 -0.32 -3.31 -3.73
C GLY A 122 0.31 -4.67 -3.41
N ALA A 123 -0.48 -5.74 -3.51
CA ALA A 123 -0.12 -7.06 -3.03
C ALA A 123 0.73 -7.89 -4.01
N ALA A 124 1.30 -7.33 -5.10
CA ALA A 124 2.10 -8.12 -6.05
C ALA A 124 3.30 -8.83 -5.39
N THR A 125 3.81 -8.28 -4.29
CA THR A 125 4.81 -8.91 -3.43
C THR A 125 4.43 -8.70 -1.96
N LYS A 126 4.78 -9.66 -1.10
CA LYS A 126 4.58 -9.49 0.35
C LYS A 126 5.40 -8.32 0.90
N GLY A 127 4.72 -7.40 1.58
CA GLY A 127 5.34 -6.32 2.35
C GLY A 127 5.96 -6.83 3.66
N ALA A 128 6.80 -6.01 4.29
CA ALA A 128 7.47 -6.38 5.53
C ALA A 128 6.44 -6.69 6.64
N GLY A 129 6.46 -7.93 7.14
CA GLY A 129 5.58 -8.42 8.20
C GLY A 129 4.14 -8.75 7.79
N THR A 130 3.79 -8.62 6.50
CA THR A 130 2.47 -9.03 6.00
C THR A 130 2.25 -10.54 6.04
N ASP A 131 3.31 -11.34 6.16
CA ASP A 131 3.24 -12.80 6.35
C ASP A 131 2.28 -13.16 7.47
N GLY A 132 2.33 -12.43 8.60
CA GLY A 132 1.44 -12.66 9.73
C GLY A 132 -0.03 -12.42 9.41
N LEU A 133 -0.37 -11.55 8.46
CA LEU A 133 -1.73 -11.43 7.95
C LEU A 133 -2.08 -12.63 7.07
N TYR A 134 -1.21 -12.99 6.12
CA TYR A 134 -1.44 -14.12 5.21
C TYR A 134 -1.58 -15.47 5.91
N GLU A 135 -0.86 -15.68 7.01
CA GLU A 135 -0.81 -16.94 7.74
C GLU A 135 -1.90 -17.07 8.82
N THR A 136 -2.50 -15.95 9.25
CA THR A 136 -3.56 -15.99 10.27
C THR A 136 -4.89 -16.44 9.66
N GLU A 137 -5.34 -17.65 10.01
CA GLU A 137 -6.60 -18.23 9.50
C GLU A 137 -7.85 -17.44 9.91
N ALA A 138 -7.82 -16.78 11.07
CA ALA A 138 -8.90 -15.94 11.56
C ALA A 138 -9.11 -14.68 10.69
N VAL A 139 -8.13 -14.27 9.89
CA VAL A 139 -8.24 -13.09 9.01
C VAL A 139 -8.43 -13.55 7.57
N ARG A 140 -9.58 -13.19 6.98
CA ARG A 140 -9.82 -13.36 5.55
C ARG A 140 -9.16 -12.21 4.80
N GLN A 141 -8.58 -12.47 3.65
CA GLN A 141 -7.95 -11.43 2.84
C GLN A 141 -8.55 -11.37 1.45
N ILE A 142 -8.76 -10.16 0.95
CA ILE A 142 -8.91 -9.88 -0.46
C ILE A 142 -7.75 -8.98 -0.88
N ALA A 143 -7.20 -9.17 -2.08
CA ALA A 143 -5.92 -8.58 -2.42
C ALA A 143 -5.86 -8.23 -3.91
N PHE A 144 -5.31 -7.08 -4.25
CA PHE A 144 -5.06 -6.68 -5.62
C PHE A 144 -3.78 -5.88 -5.77
N ASP A 145 -3.34 -5.78 -7.02
CA ASP A 145 -2.25 -4.91 -7.49
C ASP A 145 -2.55 -4.54 -8.95
N ILE A 146 -1.77 -3.64 -9.54
CA ILE A 146 -1.81 -3.38 -10.99
C ILE A 146 -1.07 -4.47 -11.79
N TYR A 147 -0.39 -5.40 -11.11
CA TYR A 147 0.25 -6.57 -11.69
C TYR A 147 -0.30 -7.89 -11.12
N PRO A 148 -0.51 -8.92 -11.95
CA PRO A 148 -0.92 -10.24 -11.45
C PRO A 148 0.19 -10.89 -10.64
N SER A 149 -0.18 -11.60 -9.57
CA SER A 149 0.73 -12.39 -8.74
C SER A 149 -0.01 -13.52 -8.02
N ALA A 150 0.75 -14.44 -7.42
CA ALA A 150 0.16 -15.48 -6.57
C ALA A 150 -0.51 -14.95 -5.29
N TYR A 151 -0.35 -13.66 -4.96
CA TYR A 151 -0.88 -13.03 -3.76
C TYR A 151 -2.09 -12.12 -4.05
N THR A 152 -2.50 -11.99 -5.30
CA THR A 152 -3.62 -11.15 -5.74
C THR A 152 -4.79 -12.01 -6.22
N HIS A 153 -6.02 -11.54 -5.98
CA HIS A 153 -7.23 -12.11 -6.55
C HIS A 153 -7.47 -11.57 -7.96
N PHE A 154 -7.35 -10.25 -8.10
CA PHE A 154 -7.64 -9.52 -9.32
C PHE A 154 -6.61 -8.40 -9.51
N ILE A 155 -6.60 -7.86 -10.73
CA ILE A 155 -5.79 -6.71 -11.09
C ILE A 155 -6.71 -5.48 -11.03
N ALA A 156 -6.31 -4.42 -10.34
CA ALA A 156 -7.12 -3.20 -10.23
C ALA A 156 -6.26 -1.96 -9.97
N ASP A 157 -6.83 -0.80 -10.29
CA ASP A 157 -6.30 0.51 -9.95
C ASP A 157 -6.93 1.01 -8.64
N ALA A 158 -6.09 1.38 -7.67
CA ALA A 158 -6.56 1.82 -6.35
C ALA A 158 -7.34 3.14 -6.38
N HIS A 159 -7.29 3.91 -7.48
CA HIS A 159 -8.13 5.09 -7.68
C HIS A 159 -9.62 4.75 -7.82
N GLN A 160 -9.95 3.50 -8.15
CA GLN A 160 -11.30 2.99 -8.33
C GLN A 160 -11.37 1.54 -7.86
N ILE A 161 -11.41 1.33 -6.54
CA ILE A 161 -11.39 -0.01 -5.94
C ILE A 161 -12.68 -0.76 -6.32
N PRO A 162 -12.61 -1.92 -7.00
CA PRO A 162 -13.78 -2.62 -7.54
C PRO A 162 -14.52 -3.44 -6.46
N LEU A 163 -14.80 -2.81 -5.32
CA LEU A 163 -15.50 -3.39 -4.18
C LEU A 163 -16.66 -2.50 -3.74
N ALA A 164 -17.68 -3.12 -3.17
CA ALA A 164 -18.81 -2.44 -2.57
C ALA A 164 -18.37 -1.54 -1.41
N SER A 165 -19.11 -0.46 -1.20
CA SER A 165 -18.91 0.42 -0.04
C SER A 165 -19.20 -0.34 1.26
N GLY A 166 -18.44 -0.08 2.32
CA GLY A 166 -18.64 -0.74 3.62
C GLY A 166 -18.51 -2.26 3.58
N SER A 167 -17.60 -2.81 2.77
CA SER A 167 -17.45 -4.25 2.55
C SER A 167 -16.32 -4.88 3.35
N VAL A 168 -15.29 -4.13 3.73
CA VAL A 168 -14.10 -4.65 4.41
C VAL A 168 -13.93 -4.09 5.83
N ASP A 169 -13.33 -4.89 6.71
CA ASP A 169 -13.12 -4.56 8.12
C ASP A 169 -11.78 -3.85 8.34
N GLY A 170 -10.81 -4.10 7.45
CA GLY A 170 -9.50 -3.45 7.48
C GLY A 170 -8.89 -3.28 6.09
N VAL A 171 -7.96 -2.34 5.96
CA VAL A 171 -7.17 -2.10 4.76
C VAL A 171 -5.69 -2.03 5.14
N CYS A 172 -4.83 -2.71 4.39
CA CYS A 172 -3.38 -2.60 4.46
C CYS A 172 -2.84 -2.09 3.12
N ILE A 173 -2.12 -0.97 3.14
CA ILE A 173 -1.55 -0.30 1.96
C ILE A 173 -0.10 0.16 2.25
N GLN A 174 0.87 -0.68 1.92
CA GLN A 174 2.29 -0.41 2.21
C GLN A 174 3.05 -0.01 0.95
N ALA A 175 3.68 1.18 0.96
CA ALA A 175 4.53 1.65 -0.12
C ALA A 175 3.81 1.65 -1.50
N VAL A 176 2.59 2.21 -1.52
CA VAL A 176 1.75 2.34 -2.72
C VAL A 176 1.37 3.79 -2.99
N LEU A 177 1.08 4.59 -1.96
CA LEU A 177 0.53 5.94 -2.13
C LEU A 177 1.54 6.92 -2.79
N GLU A 178 2.82 6.63 -2.74
CA GLU A 178 3.85 7.33 -3.51
C GLU A 178 3.79 7.03 -5.01
N HIS A 179 3.22 5.89 -5.40
CA HIS A 179 3.17 5.37 -6.76
C HIS A 179 1.85 5.66 -7.48
N VAL A 180 0.96 6.44 -6.87
CA VAL A 180 -0.32 6.86 -7.46
C VAL A 180 -0.32 8.37 -7.72
N ILE A 181 -0.98 8.79 -8.79
CA ILE A 181 -1.06 10.22 -9.15
C ILE A 181 -1.90 10.99 -8.13
N ASN A 182 -3.05 10.45 -7.72
CA ASN A 182 -4.01 11.12 -6.84
C ASN A 182 -4.17 10.33 -5.52
N PRO A 183 -3.22 10.43 -4.58
CA PRO A 183 -3.27 9.68 -3.33
C PRO A 183 -4.51 10.02 -2.47
N GLU A 184 -5.03 11.26 -2.55
CA GLU A 184 -6.28 11.62 -1.86
C GLU A 184 -7.49 10.82 -2.37
N GLN A 185 -7.56 10.56 -3.68
CA GLN A 185 -8.62 9.74 -4.27
C GLN A 185 -8.52 8.29 -3.79
N VAL A 186 -7.30 7.74 -3.74
CA VAL A 186 -7.08 6.39 -3.22
C VAL A 186 -7.50 6.29 -1.75
N VAL A 187 -7.15 7.27 -0.91
CA VAL A 187 -7.58 7.26 0.50
C VAL A 187 -9.09 7.46 0.63
N SER A 188 -9.74 8.23 -0.26
CA SER A 188 -11.20 8.30 -0.33
C SER A 188 -11.83 6.95 -0.67
N GLU A 189 -11.26 6.20 -1.63
CA GLU A 189 -11.72 4.84 -1.96
C GLU A 189 -11.52 3.87 -0.80
N ILE A 190 -10.40 3.98 -0.06
CA ILE A 190 -10.15 3.22 1.17
C ILE A 190 -11.25 3.51 2.20
N SER A 191 -11.57 4.79 2.45
CA SER A 191 -12.67 5.17 3.34
C SER A 191 -14.01 4.62 2.85
N ARG A 192 -14.26 4.59 1.53
CA ARG A 192 -15.51 4.09 0.94
C ARG A 192 -15.69 2.60 1.16
N VAL A 193 -14.66 1.79 0.91
CA VAL A 193 -14.76 0.31 1.02
C VAL A 193 -14.74 -0.17 2.47
N LEU A 194 -14.14 0.60 3.39
CA LEU A 194 -14.14 0.28 4.82
C LEU A 194 -15.55 0.39 5.42
N LYS A 195 -15.90 -0.58 6.27
CA LYS A 195 -17.05 -0.47 7.16
C LYS A 195 -16.86 0.69 8.15
N PRO A 196 -17.94 1.26 8.70
CA PRO A 196 -17.84 2.21 9.81
C PRO A 196 -16.98 1.63 10.95
N GLY A 197 -15.99 2.40 11.41
CA GLY A 197 -15.04 1.94 12.43
C GLY A 197 -13.97 0.97 11.95
N GLY A 198 -13.93 0.64 10.65
CA GLY A 198 -12.88 -0.18 10.04
C GLY A 198 -11.50 0.46 10.13
N LEU A 199 -10.45 -0.34 10.01
CA LEU A 199 -9.08 0.08 10.26
C LEU A 199 -8.28 0.26 8.96
N VAL A 200 -7.33 1.20 8.95
CA VAL A 200 -6.34 1.32 7.88
C VAL A 200 -4.93 1.31 8.46
N TYR A 201 -4.06 0.52 7.83
CA TYR A 201 -2.61 0.59 7.99
C TYR A 201 -1.97 1.07 6.69
N ALA A 202 -1.17 2.14 6.77
CA ALA A 202 -0.52 2.75 5.63
C ALA A 202 0.94 3.10 5.90
N GLU A 203 1.79 2.99 4.88
CA GLU A 203 3.20 3.41 4.91
C GLU A 203 3.57 4.14 3.62
N THR A 204 4.34 5.23 3.74
CA THR A 204 4.84 6.02 2.59
C THR A 204 6.26 6.55 2.82
N PRO A 205 7.05 6.77 1.75
CA PRO A 205 8.36 7.40 1.84
C PRO A 205 8.29 8.90 2.13
N PHE A 206 9.29 9.39 2.86
CA PHE A 206 9.53 10.80 3.14
C PHE A 206 10.86 11.27 2.51
N MET A 207 12.01 11.09 3.17
CA MET A 207 13.32 11.45 2.62
C MET A 207 13.97 10.35 1.77
N GLN A 208 13.25 9.27 1.49
CA GLN A 208 13.68 8.20 0.59
C GLN A 208 13.76 8.68 -0.86
N GLN A 209 14.88 8.39 -1.53
CA GLN A 209 15.13 8.73 -2.93
C GLN A 209 14.19 7.95 -3.86
N VAL A 210 14.01 8.50 -5.06
CA VAL A 210 13.17 7.92 -6.13
C VAL A 210 13.48 6.43 -6.34
N HIS A 211 12.44 5.61 -6.30
CA HIS A 211 12.44 4.19 -6.64
C HIS A 211 11.37 3.91 -7.69
N GLU A 212 11.44 2.76 -8.37
CA GLU A 212 10.52 2.41 -9.47
C GLU A 212 10.46 3.43 -10.65
N GLY A 213 11.38 4.39 -10.69
CA GLY A 213 11.62 5.25 -11.85
C GLY A 213 10.51 6.28 -12.04
N ALA A 214 9.88 6.27 -13.22
CA ALA A 214 8.84 7.24 -13.59
C ALA A 214 7.50 7.04 -12.88
N TYR A 215 7.38 6.00 -12.06
CA TYR A 215 6.15 5.63 -11.36
C TYR A 215 6.17 6.03 -9.88
N ASP A 216 6.94 7.05 -9.52
CA ASP A 216 7.15 7.47 -8.13
C ASP A 216 6.97 8.98 -8.03
N PHE A 217 5.78 9.37 -7.57
CA PHE A 217 5.19 10.69 -7.79
C PHE A 217 5.25 11.59 -6.56
N THR A 218 5.06 11.02 -5.35
CA THR A 218 4.76 11.82 -4.15
C THR A 218 5.61 11.40 -2.94
N ARG A 219 5.95 12.38 -2.09
CA ARG A 219 6.55 12.16 -0.76
C ARG A 219 5.70 12.81 0.30
N PHE A 220 5.57 12.15 1.45
CA PHE A 220 4.81 12.68 2.58
C PHE A 220 5.72 12.90 3.78
N THR A 221 5.69 14.12 4.31
CA THR A 221 6.07 14.32 5.73
C THR A 221 5.10 13.55 6.61
N GLU A 222 5.47 13.26 7.85
CA GLU A 222 4.58 12.59 8.80
C GLU A 222 3.25 13.34 9.00
N LEU A 223 3.28 14.68 9.10
CA LEU A 223 2.07 15.48 9.23
C LEU A 223 1.23 15.52 7.94
N GLY A 224 1.87 15.56 6.78
CA GLY A 224 1.18 15.46 5.49
C GLY A 224 0.50 14.09 5.32
N HIS A 225 1.16 13.02 5.76
CA HIS A 225 0.58 11.68 5.81
C HIS A 225 -0.60 11.63 6.79
N ARG A 226 -0.49 12.25 7.97
CA ARG A 226 -1.62 12.38 8.92
C ARG A 226 -2.82 13.12 8.30
N TRP A 227 -2.57 14.19 7.54
CA TRP A 227 -3.62 14.96 6.85
C TRP A 227 -4.28 14.17 5.72
N LEU A 228 -3.52 13.34 5.00
CA LEU A 228 -4.06 12.45 3.99
C LEU A 228 -5.14 11.53 4.60
N PHE A 229 -4.90 11.05 5.83
CA PHE A 229 -5.86 10.26 6.61
C PHE A 229 -6.71 11.09 7.60
N ARG A 230 -7.03 12.34 7.27
CA ARG A 230 -7.81 13.27 8.13
C ARG A 230 -9.18 12.74 8.59
N ASN A 231 -9.79 11.82 7.85
CA ASN A 231 -11.08 11.18 8.19
C ASN A 231 -10.93 9.95 9.11
N PHE A 232 -9.74 9.76 9.67
CA PHE A 232 -9.44 8.63 10.54
C PHE A 232 -8.97 9.16 11.90
N GLU A 233 -9.48 8.56 12.97
CA GLU A 233 -8.90 8.67 14.30
C GLU A 233 -7.55 7.95 14.33
N THR A 234 -6.55 8.57 14.95
CA THR A 234 -5.20 7.99 15.03
C THR A 234 -5.14 6.97 16.16
N ILE A 235 -4.72 5.74 15.84
CA ILE A 235 -4.33 4.73 16.84
C ILE A 235 -2.82 4.80 17.07
N SER A 236 -2.03 4.81 16.00
CA SER A 236 -0.58 4.95 16.06
C SER A 236 -0.06 5.58 14.76
N ARG A 237 1.00 6.38 14.84
CA ARG A 237 1.70 6.97 13.69
C ARG A 237 3.10 7.40 14.12
N GLY A 238 4.03 7.43 13.18
CA GLY A 238 5.41 7.78 13.45
C GLY A 238 6.33 7.58 12.26
N ALA A 239 7.63 7.61 12.55
CA ALA A 239 8.68 7.47 11.57
C ALA A 239 8.90 6.01 11.15
N LEU A 240 9.24 5.79 9.89
CA LEU A 240 9.85 4.57 9.38
C LEU A 240 11.31 4.87 9.02
N GLY A 241 12.24 4.34 9.82
CA GLY A 241 13.65 4.71 9.73
C GLY A 241 13.93 6.13 10.23
N GLY A 242 15.19 6.45 10.51
CA GLY A 242 15.56 7.77 11.02
C GLY A 242 16.39 8.59 10.02
N PRO A 243 16.82 9.79 10.45
CA PRO A 243 17.66 10.68 9.66
C PRO A 243 19.00 10.05 9.27
N GLY A 244 19.54 9.11 10.05
CA GLY A 244 20.74 8.37 9.72
C GLY A 244 20.55 7.49 8.49
N LEU A 245 19.43 6.78 8.38
CA LEU A 245 19.08 6.00 7.18
C LEU A 245 18.88 6.91 5.96
N SER A 246 18.15 8.02 6.13
CA SER A 246 17.95 9.03 5.09
C SER A 246 19.29 9.58 4.59
N PHE A 247 20.21 9.90 5.50
CA PHE A 247 21.54 10.38 5.19
C PHE A 247 22.39 9.33 4.46
N TYR A 248 22.40 8.08 4.92
CA TYR A 248 23.07 6.99 4.23
C TYR A 248 22.61 6.87 2.78
N TRP A 249 21.29 6.93 2.53
CA TRP A 249 20.77 6.82 1.17
C TRP A 249 21.07 8.07 0.35
N ALA A 250 21.01 9.26 0.93
CA ALA A 250 21.40 10.50 0.25
C ALA A 250 22.87 10.45 -0.21
N ALA A 251 23.78 10.07 0.68
CA ALA A 251 25.20 9.90 0.36
C ALA A 251 25.40 8.86 -0.74
N LYS A 252 24.69 7.73 -0.66
CA LYS A 252 24.73 6.68 -1.67
C LYS A 252 24.30 7.17 -3.05
N TYR A 253 23.17 7.86 -3.16
CA TYR A 253 22.69 8.35 -4.45
C TYR A 253 23.53 9.50 -4.99
N PHE A 254 24.05 10.37 -4.12
CA PHE A 254 25.04 11.37 -4.48
C PHE A 254 26.29 10.72 -5.11
N LEU A 255 26.87 9.72 -4.45
CA LEU A 255 28.06 9.01 -4.94
C LEU A 255 27.79 8.20 -6.22
N ARG A 256 26.60 7.60 -6.37
CA ARG A 256 26.18 6.98 -7.63
C ARG A 256 26.11 7.99 -8.78
N GLY A 257 25.58 9.19 -8.51
CA GLY A 257 25.52 10.28 -9.48
C GLY A 257 26.92 10.77 -9.87
N LEU A 258 27.76 11.03 -8.86
CA LEU A 258 29.13 11.52 -9.04
C LEU A 258 30.01 10.54 -9.83
N THR A 259 29.99 9.26 -9.45
CA THR A 259 30.81 8.22 -10.10
C THR A 259 30.18 7.68 -11.37
N ARG A 260 28.89 7.98 -11.62
CA ARG A 260 28.05 7.38 -12.67
C ARG A 260 28.02 5.85 -12.61
N SER A 261 28.32 5.27 -11.44
CA SER A 261 28.44 3.83 -11.23
C SER A 261 27.66 3.40 -9.99
N ARG A 262 26.73 2.45 -10.20
CA ARG A 262 25.94 1.88 -9.10
C ARG A 262 26.82 1.14 -8.10
N TRP A 263 27.81 0.40 -8.59
CA TRP A 263 28.69 -0.39 -7.73
C TRP A 263 29.64 0.50 -6.93
N LEU A 264 30.33 1.45 -7.57
CA LEU A 264 31.22 2.37 -6.86
C LEU A 264 30.44 3.21 -5.85
N GLY A 265 29.28 3.76 -6.23
CA GLY A 265 28.43 4.51 -5.31
C GLY A 265 28.00 3.69 -4.10
N ASP A 266 27.63 2.42 -4.31
CA ASP A 266 27.24 1.52 -3.20
C ASP A 266 28.42 1.25 -2.25
N VAL A 267 29.60 0.97 -2.77
CA VAL A 267 30.81 0.70 -1.97
C VAL A 267 31.27 1.94 -1.21
N LEU A 268 31.37 3.08 -1.91
CA LEU A 268 31.81 4.35 -1.29
C LEU A 268 30.81 4.87 -0.27
N SER A 269 29.55 4.43 -0.33
CA SER A 269 28.52 4.82 0.65
C SER A 269 28.59 4.05 1.97
N LEU A 270 29.32 2.94 2.04
CA LEU A 270 29.34 2.05 3.21
C LEU A 270 29.73 2.74 4.52
N PRO A 271 30.71 3.69 4.57
CA PRO A 271 31.02 4.40 5.81
C PRO A 271 29.83 5.17 6.39
N PHE A 272 28.92 5.66 5.54
CA PHE A 272 27.72 6.40 5.97
C PHE A 272 26.62 5.49 6.55
N ALA A 273 26.71 4.17 6.36
CA ALA A 273 25.75 3.23 6.95
C ALA A 273 25.80 3.21 8.49
N LEU A 274 26.92 3.64 9.09
CA LEU A 274 27.02 3.84 10.54
C LEU A 274 25.97 4.81 11.07
N ALA A 275 25.63 5.87 10.31
CA ALA A 275 24.59 6.82 10.70
C ALA A 275 23.22 6.12 10.82
N ALA A 276 22.89 5.22 9.89
CA ALA A 276 21.65 4.45 9.95
C ALA A 276 21.58 3.53 11.18
N LEU A 277 22.70 2.97 11.63
CA LEU A 277 22.77 2.17 12.85
C LEU A 277 22.56 3.02 14.11
N MET A 278 22.90 4.32 14.06
CA MET A 278 22.70 5.27 15.14
C MET A 278 21.25 5.74 15.28
N ASP A 279 20.37 5.46 14.31
CA ASP A 279 18.95 5.83 14.38
C ASP A 279 18.28 5.29 15.65
N GLY A 280 18.70 4.13 16.15
CA GLY A 280 18.19 3.56 17.40
C GLY A 280 18.33 4.48 18.64
N MET A 281 19.29 5.41 18.62
CA MET A 281 19.57 6.33 19.72
C MET A 281 18.81 7.66 19.61
N ILE A 282 18.13 7.90 18.48
CA ILE A 282 17.42 9.16 18.22
C ILE A 282 15.98 9.03 18.73
N GLY A 283 15.53 10.04 19.48
CA GLY A 283 14.14 10.15 19.94
C GLY A 283 13.15 10.20 18.78
N GLU A 284 11.92 9.71 18.99
CA GLU A 284 10.91 9.62 17.94
C GLU A 284 10.51 10.99 17.37
N ASP A 285 10.41 12.00 18.23
CA ASP A 285 10.16 13.40 17.87
C ASP A 285 11.21 13.95 16.90
N HIS A 286 12.49 13.64 17.12
CA HIS A 286 13.58 14.05 16.25
C HIS A 286 13.70 13.18 15.00
N LYS A 287 13.26 11.91 15.05
CA LYS A 287 13.23 11.03 13.89
C LYS A 287 12.24 11.50 12.86
N ILE A 288 11.04 11.89 13.28
CA ILE A 288 9.94 12.28 12.40
C ILE A 288 10.35 13.37 11.40
N ASP A 289 11.16 14.34 11.82
CA ASP A 289 11.58 15.46 10.97
C ASP A 289 12.59 15.09 9.87
N GLY A 290 13.26 13.94 9.99
CA GLY A 290 14.26 13.47 9.04
C GLY A 290 14.08 12.02 8.60
N SER A 291 12.91 11.43 8.87
CA SER A 291 12.69 9.99 8.68
C SER A 291 12.79 9.58 7.22
N ASN A 292 13.04 8.29 7.01
CA ASN A 292 13.10 7.75 5.65
C ASN A 292 11.69 7.60 5.06
N GLY A 293 10.72 7.27 5.92
CA GLY A 293 9.30 7.23 5.63
C GLY A 293 8.44 7.51 6.87
N ALA A 294 7.14 7.36 6.72
CA ALA A 294 6.15 7.50 7.79
C ALA A 294 5.13 6.36 7.70
N TYR A 295 4.56 5.99 8.85
CA TYR A 295 3.45 5.04 8.92
C TYR A 295 2.24 5.66 9.63
N PHE A 296 1.06 5.12 9.34
CA PHE A 296 -0.19 5.47 9.98
C PHE A 296 -1.04 4.23 10.21
N LEU A 297 -1.55 4.08 11.42
CA LEU A 297 -2.59 3.14 11.81
C LEU A 297 -3.74 3.95 12.38
N GLY A 298 -4.91 3.84 11.77
CA GLY A 298 -6.08 4.60 12.18
C GLY A 298 -7.39 3.87 11.96
N ARG A 299 -8.43 4.46 12.53
CA ARG A 299 -9.80 3.99 12.51
C ARG A 299 -10.67 4.96 11.74
N LEU A 300 -11.46 4.48 10.79
CA LEU A 300 -12.36 5.32 10.03
C LEU A 300 -13.41 5.95 10.95
N THR A 301 -13.50 7.29 10.92
CA THR A 301 -14.48 8.08 11.66
C THR A 301 -15.38 8.85 10.70
N GLY A 302 -16.59 9.19 11.17
CA GLY A 302 -17.50 10.07 10.41
C GLY A 302 -17.09 11.55 10.44
N THR A 303 -16.03 11.88 11.19
CA THR A 303 -15.51 13.24 11.36
C THR A 303 -14.11 13.36 10.79
N SER A 304 -13.84 14.51 10.18
CA SER A 304 -12.52 14.91 9.68
C SER A 304 -11.82 15.80 10.69
N ILE A 305 -10.49 15.76 10.76
CA ILE A 305 -9.72 16.77 11.51
C ILE A 305 -10.02 18.15 10.90
N PRO A 306 -10.46 19.14 11.69
CA PRO A 306 -10.64 20.49 11.19
C PRO A 306 -9.27 21.13 10.88
N LEU A 307 -9.23 21.98 9.84
CA LEU A 307 -8.02 22.69 9.42
C LEU A 307 -7.33 23.45 10.55
N SER A 308 -8.10 23.98 11.51
CA SER A 308 -7.55 24.70 12.66
C SER A 308 -6.76 23.83 13.63
N ARG A 309 -6.88 22.50 13.57
CA ARG A 309 -6.27 21.56 14.52
C ARG A 309 -5.10 20.77 13.94
N ILE A 310 -4.88 20.82 12.62
CA ILE A 310 -3.83 20.01 12.00
C ILE A 310 -2.42 20.43 12.46
N ILE A 311 -2.19 21.71 12.76
CA ILE A 311 -0.89 22.16 13.25
C ILE A 311 -0.60 21.61 14.65
N ASP A 312 -1.63 21.50 15.50
CA ASP A 312 -1.53 20.88 16.84
C ASP A 312 -1.15 19.38 16.78
N GLU A 313 -1.37 18.72 15.63
CA GLU A 313 -1.00 17.32 15.40
C GLU A 313 0.49 17.16 15.06
N TYR A 314 1.29 18.21 14.98
CA TYR A 314 2.72 18.08 14.71
C TYR A 314 3.48 17.38 15.85
N ARG A 315 4.19 16.30 15.50
CA ARG A 315 4.93 15.45 16.46
C ARG A 315 6.45 15.60 16.38
N GLY A 316 6.94 16.42 15.47
CA GLY A 316 8.38 16.65 15.32
C GLY A 316 8.98 17.54 16.40
N ALA A 317 10.28 17.79 16.28
CA ALA A 317 11.10 18.52 17.25
C ALA A 317 11.10 20.04 17.02
N GLN A 318 10.59 20.54 15.89
CA GLN A 318 10.52 21.98 15.58
C GLN A 318 9.30 22.65 16.26
N ARG A 319 9.24 22.59 17.59
CA ARG A 319 8.15 23.17 18.41
C ARG A 319 8.47 24.56 18.92
#